data_AF-A0A9D8G064-F1
#
_entry.id   AF-A0A9D8G064-F1
#
_cell.length_a   1.000
_cell.length_b   1.000
_cell.length_c   1.000
_cell.angle_alpha   90.00
_cell.angle_beta   90.00
_cell.angle_gamma   90.00
#
_symmetry.space_group_name_H-M   'P 1'
#
loop_
_entity.id
_entity.type
_entity.pdbx_description
1 polymer ?
#
loop_
_entity_poly.entity_id
_entity_poly.type
_entity_poly.pdbx_seq_one_letter_code
_entity_poly.pdbx_strand_id
1 'polypeptide(L)'
;MGRKAVTPTRIRQLRDAQGWSAYELACKLNCTRSYIKSLEGGSLPITHRFAMRFVALERQTYAEAARHKQIKSLYPLPRELKILARPRRCRICREWFIFPHPQQRVCTDPQCCATARQLRAKRARRSRKVTQ
;
A
#
# COMPACT_ATOMS: atom_id res chain seq x y z
N MET A 1 -6.54 22.20 -17.45
CA MET A 1 -6.00 20.85 -17.16
C MET A 1 -6.82 19.81 -17.91
N GLY A 2 -6.26 19.13 -18.92
CA GLY A 2 -6.98 18.11 -19.69
C GLY A 2 -7.43 16.94 -18.81
N ARG A 3 -8.70 16.52 -18.94
CA ARG A 3 -9.20 15.33 -18.24
C ARG A 3 -8.49 14.11 -18.85
N LYS A 4 -7.47 13.58 -18.16
CA LYS A 4 -6.80 12.35 -18.59
C LYS A 4 -7.84 11.23 -18.69
N ALA A 5 -7.92 10.57 -19.84
CA ALA A 5 -8.83 9.46 -20.08
C ALA A 5 -8.61 8.33 -19.05
N VAL A 6 -9.69 7.63 -18.69
CA VAL A 6 -9.60 6.41 -17.88
C VAL A 6 -9.24 5.28 -18.83
N THR A 7 -8.10 4.63 -18.59
CA THR A 7 -7.60 3.52 -19.40
C THR A 7 -7.57 2.22 -18.58
N PRO A 8 -7.60 1.04 -19.22
CA PRO A 8 -7.47 -0.24 -18.53
C PRO A 8 -6.26 -0.30 -17.59
N THR A 9 -5.12 0.20 -18.05
CA THR A 9 -3.88 0.28 -17.28
C THR A 9 -4.03 1.15 -16.03
N ARG A 10 -4.73 2.29 -16.12
CA ARG A 10 -4.96 3.18 -14.97
C ARG A 10 -5.84 2.53 -13.92
N ILE A 11 -6.87 1.79 -14.33
CA ILE A 11 -7.74 1.03 -13.41
C ILE A 11 -6.90 0.02 -12.62
N ARG A 12 -6.08 -0.76 -13.33
CA ARG A 12 -5.18 -1.75 -12.72
C ARG A 12 -4.17 -1.12 -11.78
N GLN A 13 -3.55 -0.01 -12.17
CA GLN A 13 -2.59 0.72 -11.34
C GLN A 13 -3.19 1.19 -10.02
N LEU A 14 -4.39 1.78 -10.04
CA LEU A 14 -5.07 2.19 -8.81
C LEU A 14 -5.34 0.98 -7.90
N ARG A 15 -5.83 -0.12 -8.48
CA ARG A 15 -6.12 -1.36 -7.76
C ARG A 15 -4.87 -1.91 -7.06
N ASP A 16 -3.77 -2.05 -7.79
CA ASP A 16 -2.51 -2.59 -7.28
C ASP A 16 -1.86 -1.65 -6.25
N ALA A 17 -1.93 -0.33 -6.47
CA ALA A 17 -1.40 0.66 -5.53
C ALA A 17 -2.09 0.62 -4.15
N GLN A 18 -3.39 0.31 -4.13
CA GLN A 18 -4.17 0.16 -2.91
C GLN A 18 -4.15 -1.27 -2.34
N GLY A 19 -3.55 -2.22 -3.06
CA GLY A 19 -3.54 -3.63 -2.67
C GLY A 19 -4.91 -4.29 -2.72
N TRP A 20 -5.84 -3.77 -3.52
CA TRP A 20 -7.18 -4.33 -3.67
C TRP A 20 -7.20 -5.53 -4.63
N SER A 21 -8.04 -6.50 -4.32
CA SER A 21 -8.49 -7.50 -5.26
C SER A 21 -9.46 -6.90 -6.28
N ALA A 22 -9.64 -7.58 -7.43
CA ALA A 22 -10.64 -7.16 -8.42
C ALA A 22 -12.07 -7.16 -7.87
N TYR A 23 -12.36 -8.01 -6.88
CA TYR A 23 -13.65 -8.06 -6.21
C TYR A 23 -13.87 -6.81 -5.34
N GLU A 24 -12.89 -6.42 -4.51
CA GLU A 24 -12.99 -5.24 -3.66
C GLU A 24 -13.16 -3.95 -4.47
N LEU A 25 -12.43 -3.81 -5.58
CA LEU A 25 -12.62 -2.70 -6.50
C LEU A 25 -14.04 -2.68 -7.09
N ALA A 26 -14.56 -3.86 -7.44
CA ALA A 26 -15.91 -3.99 -7.98
C ALA A 26 -16.98 -3.57 -6.96
N CYS A 27 -16.84 -3.98 -5.69
CA CYS A 27 -17.70 -3.53 -4.59
C CYS A 27 -17.66 -2.01 -4.42
N LYS A 28 -16.46 -1.40 -4.44
CA LYS A 28 -16.30 0.06 -4.31
C LYS A 28 -16.94 0.84 -5.47
N LEU A 29 -16.99 0.26 -6.67
CA LEU A 29 -17.59 0.88 -7.86
C LEU A 29 -19.04 0.44 -8.11
N ASN A 30 -19.59 -0.40 -7.23
CA ASN A 30 -20.90 -1.02 -7.34
C ASN A 30 -21.13 -1.70 -8.71
N CYS A 31 -20.25 -2.66 -9.04
CA CYS A 31 -20.30 -3.45 -10.26
C CYS A 31 -19.80 -4.88 -10.01
N THR A 32 -19.83 -5.72 -11.03
CA THR A 32 -19.41 -7.13 -10.90
C THR A 32 -17.89 -7.30 -11.06
N ARG A 33 -17.32 -8.30 -10.40
CA ARG A 33 -15.91 -8.67 -10.53
C ARG A 33 -15.51 -9.00 -11.97
N SER A 34 -16.37 -9.71 -12.70
CA SER A 34 -16.15 -10.06 -14.10
C SER A 34 -16.04 -8.82 -14.97
N TYR A 35 -16.91 -7.83 -14.76
CA TYR A 35 -16.88 -6.57 -15.47
C TYR A 35 -15.55 -5.80 -15.26
N ILE A 36 -15.06 -5.73 -14.02
CA ILE A 36 -13.74 -5.13 -13.73
C ILE A 36 -12.61 -5.85 -14.47
N LYS A 37 -12.58 -7.20 -14.45
CA LYS A 37 -11.56 -7.96 -15.18
C LYS A 37 -11.62 -7.69 -16.69
N SER A 38 -12.81 -7.64 -17.26
CA SER A 38 -13.01 -7.37 -18.69
C SER A 38 -12.54 -5.96 -19.08
N LEU A 39 -12.78 -4.96 -18.22
CA LEU A 39 -12.26 -3.60 -18.41
C LEU A 39 -10.73 -3.56 -18.28
N GLU A 40 -10.14 -4.17 -17.24
CA GLU A 40 -8.69 -4.21 -17.05
C GLU A 40 -7.95 -4.99 -18.15
N GLY A 41 -8.61 -5.98 -18.76
CA GLY A 41 -8.12 -6.74 -19.90
C GLY A 41 -8.31 -6.04 -21.25
N GLY A 42 -9.02 -4.90 -21.30
CA GLY A 42 -9.32 -4.18 -22.54
C GLY A 42 -10.38 -4.83 -23.43
N SER A 43 -11.01 -5.92 -22.96
CA SER A 43 -12.06 -6.64 -23.71
C SER A 43 -13.41 -5.90 -23.74
N LEU A 44 -13.63 -4.97 -22.81
CA LEU A 44 -14.82 -4.11 -22.80
C LEU A 44 -14.43 -2.62 -22.85
N PRO A 45 -15.17 -1.80 -23.60
CA PRO A 45 -14.96 -0.36 -23.62
C PRO A 45 -15.35 0.27 -22.30
N ILE A 46 -14.59 1.29 -21.89
CA ILE A 46 -14.85 2.02 -20.66
C ILE A 46 -15.96 3.04 -20.92
N THR A 47 -17.12 2.81 -20.31
CA THR A 47 -18.26 3.73 -20.43
C THR A 47 -18.02 5.04 -19.66
N HIS A 48 -18.63 6.13 -20.13
CA HIS A 48 -18.54 7.44 -19.47
C HIS A 48 -19.02 7.37 -18.00
N ARG A 49 -20.11 6.65 -17.72
CA ARG A 49 -20.63 6.47 -16.35
C ARG A 49 -19.62 5.78 -15.43
N PHE A 50 -18.95 4.74 -15.93
CA PHE A 50 -17.89 4.06 -15.18
C PHE A 50 -16.71 5.00 -14.94
N ALA A 51 -16.24 5.71 -15.98
CA ALA A 51 -15.12 6.64 -15.88
C ALA A 51 -15.37 7.73 -14.81
N MET A 52 -16.58 8.27 -14.75
CA MET A 52 -16.97 9.26 -13.74
C MET A 52 -16.90 8.68 -12.31
N ARG A 53 -17.46 7.49 -12.08
CA ARG A 53 -17.40 6.82 -10.78
C ARG A 53 -15.97 6.46 -10.38
N PHE A 54 -15.19 5.96 -11.32
CA PHE A 54 -13.79 5.62 -11.12
C PHE A 54 -12.97 6.86 -10.70
N VAL A 55 -13.11 7.97 -11.42
CA VAL A 55 -12.40 9.23 -11.09
C VAL A 55 -12.82 9.76 -9.72
N ALA A 56 -14.10 9.64 -9.35
CA ALA A 56 -14.56 10.02 -8.01
C ALA A 56 -13.92 9.15 -6.92
N LEU A 57 -13.91 7.82 -7.09
CA LEU A 57 -13.27 6.89 -6.17
C LEU A 57 -11.76 7.17 -6.06
N GLU A 58 -11.09 7.34 -7.19
CA GLU A 58 -9.65 7.64 -7.26
C GLU A 58 -9.31 8.91 -6.48
N ARG A 59 -10.09 9.98 -6.65
CA ARG A 59 -9.93 11.23 -5.88
C ARG A 59 -10.13 11.02 -4.38
N GLN A 60 -11.15 10.27 -3.98
CA GLN A 60 -11.39 9.94 -2.57
C GLN A 60 -10.20 9.17 -1.99
N THR A 61 -9.72 8.16 -2.71
CA THR A 61 -8.60 7.33 -2.23
C THR A 61 -7.31 8.15 -2.10
N TYR A 62 -7.04 9.07 -3.02
CA TYR A 62 -5.89 9.96 -2.91
C TYR A 62 -6.07 11.00 -1.81
N ALA A 63 -7.27 11.53 -1.60
CA ALA A 63 -7.56 12.46 -0.51
C ALA A 63 -7.38 11.78 0.87
N GLU A 64 -7.83 10.54 1.01
CA GLU A 64 -7.58 9.71 2.20
C GLU A 64 -6.09 9.40 2.36
N ALA A 65 -5.40 8.98 1.29
CA ALA A 65 -3.96 8.72 1.35
C ALA A 65 -3.15 9.97 1.70
N ALA A 66 -3.57 11.16 1.26
CA ALA A 66 -2.97 12.43 1.63
C ALA A 66 -3.18 12.76 3.11
N ARG A 67 -4.34 12.41 3.67
CA ARG A 67 -4.63 12.56 5.11
C ARG A 67 -3.83 11.60 5.99
N HIS A 68 -3.42 10.43 5.48
CA HIS A 68 -2.93 9.32 6.31
C HIS A 68 -1.46 8.90 6.14
N LYS A 69 -0.60 9.67 5.48
CA LYS A 69 0.87 9.42 5.56
C LYS A 69 1.51 10.18 6.72
N GLN A 70 1.02 9.94 7.94
CA GLN A 70 1.75 10.36 9.14
C GLN A 70 3.01 9.50 9.26
N ILE A 71 4.15 10.09 8.93
CA ILE A 71 5.46 9.50 9.19
C ILE A 71 5.76 9.75 10.66
N LYS A 72 5.77 8.69 11.46
CA LYS A 72 6.17 8.78 12.86
C LYS A 72 7.68 8.94 12.93
N SER A 73 8.13 10.03 13.55
CA SER A 73 9.52 10.28 13.90
C SER A 73 9.69 10.13 15.40
N LEU A 74 10.81 9.54 15.82
CA LEU A 74 11.20 9.47 17.23
C LEU A 74 11.73 10.82 17.73
N TYR A 75 12.23 11.66 16.82
CA TYR A 75 12.83 12.94 17.13
C TYR A 75 11.92 14.09 16.69
N PRO A 76 11.91 15.23 17.42
CA PRO A 76 11.22 16.43 16.97
C PRO A 76 11.74 16.82 15.58
N LEU A 77 10.82 16.94 14.63
CA LEU A 77 11.16 17.28 13.26
C LEU A 77 11.21 18.80 13.12
N PRO A 78 12.22 19.37 12.42
CA PRO A 78 12.23 20.78 12.09
C PRO A 78 11.03 21.13 11.19
N ARG A 79 10.59 22.40 11.26
CA ARG A 79 9.40 22.89 10.52
C ARG A 79 9.53 22.71 9.01
N GLU A 80 10.74 22.82 8.50
CA GLU A 80 11.06 22.63 7.09
C GLU A 80 11.96 21.39 6.94
N LEU A 81 11.38 20.33 6.41
CA LEU A 81 12.01 19.03 6.29
C LEU A 81 11.63 18.45 4.93
N LYS A 82 12.64 18.12 4.13
CA LYS A 82 12.47 17.35 2.91
C LYS A 82 12.89 15.91 3.16
N ILE A 83 11.92 15.02 3.28
CA ILE A 83 12.17 13.59 3.40
C ILE A 83 12.54 13.04 2.02
N LEU A 84 13.83 12.82 1.80
CA LEU A 84 14.34 12.19 0.57
C LEU A 84 14.21 10.65 0.60
N ALA A 85 14.19 10.08 1.80
CA ALA A 85 14.15 8.63 1.99
C ALA A 85 12.71 8.10 1.82
N ARG A 86 12.57 7.02 1.03
CA ARG A 86 11.28 6.35 0.86
C ARG A 86 10.84 5.70 2.18
N PRO A 87 9.65 6.04 2.72
CA PRO A 87 9.15 5.38 3.92
C PRO A 87 8.85 3.90 3.65
N ARG A 88 9.06 3.06 4.66
CA ARG A 88 8.89 1.60 4.60
C ARG A 88 8.07 1.12 5.81
N ARG A 89 7.39 -0.03 5.69
CA ARG A 89 6.58 -0.59 6.77
C ARG A 89 7.42 -1.42 7.75
N CYS A 90 7.17 -1.24 9.05
CA CYS A 90 7.71 -2.13 10.07
C CYS A 90 7.14 -3.55 9.92
N ARG A 91 7.99 -4.57 10.03
CA ARG A 91 7.55 -5.98 9.94
C ARG A 91 6.67 -6.45 11.11
N ILE A 92 6.64 -5.72 12.22
CA ILE A 92 5.87 -6.08 13.42
C ILE A 92 4.59 -5.24 13.51
N CYS A 93 4.69 -3.95 13.82
CA CYS A 93 3.53 -3.07 13.99
C CYS A 93 2.89 -2.58 12.67
N ARG A 94 3.52 -2.82 11.51
CA ARG A 94 3.02 -2.45 10.18
C ARG A 94 2.82 -0.95 9.91
N GLU A 95 3.24 -0.08 10.82
CA GLU A 95 3.27 1.38 10.62
C GLU A 95 4.41 1.81 9.68
N TRP A 96 4.32 3.04 9.15
CA TRP A 96 5.26 3.60 8.19
C TRP A 96 6.37 4.39 8.89
N PHE A 97 7.62 4.03 8.60
CA PHE A 97 8.82 4.67 9.15
C PHE A 97 9.83 5.00 8.07
N ILE A 98 10.62 6.04 8.32
CA ILE A 98 11.91 6.23 7.66
C ILE A 98 12.94 5.58 8.56
N PHE A 99 13.48 4.44 8.13
CA PHE A 99 14.50 3.76 8.91
C PHE A 99 15.86 4.45 8.70
N PRO A 100 16.65 4.65 9.77
CA PRO A 100 17.98 5.23 9.66
C PRO A 100 18.94 4.35 8.85
N HIS A 101 18.78 3.01 8.92
CA HIS A 101 19.61 2.07 8.17
C HIS A 101 18.85 1.39 7.02
N PRO A 102 19.48 1.22 5.84
CA PRO A 102 18.84 0.56 4.69
C PRO A 102 18.47 -0.90 4.98
N GLN A 103 19.23 -1.59 5.84
CA GLN A 103 18.96 -2.99 6.19
C GLN A 103 17.92 -3.17 7.32
N GLN A 104 17.58 -2.10 8.03
CA GLN A 104 16.61 -2.17 9.12
C GLN A 104 15.20 -2.43 8.59
N ARG A 105 14.50 -3.39 9.21
CA ARG A 105 13.15 -3.85 8.81
C ARG A 105 12.11 -3.73 9.92
N VAL A 106 12.51 -3.26 11.09
CA VAL A 106 11.69 -3.18 12.31
C VAL A 106 11.93 -1.81 12.93
N CYS A 107 10.88 -1.18 13.45
CA CYS A 107 10.98 0.11 14.14
C CYS A 107 11.78 -0.02 15.44
N THR A 108 12.17 1.13 16.00
CA THR A 108 12.97 1.24 17.22
C THR A 108 12.17 1.03 18.50
N ASP A 109 10.87 0.81 18.40
CA ASP A 109 10.01 0.45 19.54
C ASP A 109 10.56 -0.81 20.24
N PRO A 110 10.80 -0.77 21.56
CA PRO A 110 11.28 -1.90 22.33
C PRO A 110 10.44 -3.16 22.15
N GLN A 111 9.11 -3.04 22.07
CA GLN A 111 8.22 -4.17 21.90
C GLN A 111 8.43 -4.84 20.54
N CYS A 112 8.45 -4.05 19.47
CA CYS A 112 8.71 -4.55 18.11
C CYS A 112 10.11 -5.19 18.00
N CYS A 113 11.12 -4.58 18.62
CA CYS A 113 12.47 -5.13 18.69
C CYS A 113 12.50 -6.49 19.39
N ALA A 114 11.85 -6.61 20.56
CA ALA A 114 11.76 -7.85 21.32
C ALA A 114 11.04 -8.96 20.53
N THR A 115 9.89 -8.66 19.93
CA THR A 115 9.14 -9.61 19.08
C THR A 115 9.99 -10.07 17.90
N ALA A 116 10.70 -9.16 17.23
CA ALA A 116 11.57 -9.51 16.11
C ALA A 116 12.73 -10.44 16.54
N ARG A 117 13.33 -10.20 17.72
CA ARG A 117 14.35 -11.10 18.29
C ARG A 117 13.78 -12.49 18.56
N GLN A 118 12.60 -12.58 19.18
CA GLN A 118 11.93 -13.86 19.46
C GLN A 118 11.61 -14.65 18.17
N LEU A 119 11.10 -13.98 17.14
CA LEU A 119 10.79 -14.62 15.85
C LEU A 119 12.05 -15.15 15.14
N ARG A 120 13.16 -14.41 15.22
CA ARG A 120 14.46 -14.87 14.69
C ARG A 120 14.94 -16.12 15.43
N ALA A 121 14.89 -16.12 16.76
CA ALA A 121 15.27 -17.27 17.56
C ALA A 121 14.42 -18.52 17.24
N LYS A 122 13.09 -18.35 17.11
CA LYS A 122 12.18 -19.44 16.72
C LYS A 122 12.52 -20.02 15.34
N ARG A 123 12.83 -19.16 14.36
CA ARG A 123 13.23 -19.61 13.01
C ARG A 123 14.55 -20.38 13.02
N ALA A 124 15.55 -19.90 13.75
CA ALA A 124 16.84 -20.59 13.89
C ALA A 124 16.70 -21.97 14.54
N ARG A 125 15.81 -22.11 15.52
CA ARG A 125 15.50 -23.42 16.13
C ARG A 125 14.82 -24.38 15.14
N ARG A 126 13.89 -23.87 14.32
CA ARG A 126 13.21 -24.67 13.30
C ARG A 126 14.16 -25.13 12.20
N SER A 127 15.05 -24.25 11.71
CA SER A 127 16.00 -24.62 10.67
C SER A 127 16.95 -25.73 11.13
N ARG A 128 17.38 -25.73 12.39
CA ARG A 128 18.23 -26.81 12.94
C ARG A 128 17.55 -28.18 13.00
N LYS A 129 16.21 -28.22 13.13
CA LYS A 129 15.45 -29.48 13.16
C LYS A 129 15.19 -30.09 11.78
N VAL A 130 15.40 -29.33 10.70
CA VAL A 130 15.14 -29.78 9.33
C VAL A 130 16.39 -30.39 8.69
N THR A 131 17.57 -30.07 9.22
CA THR A 131 18.87 -30.58 8.73
C THR A 131 19.37 -31.83 9.46
N GLN A 132 18.59 -32.36 10.40
CA GLN A 132 18.80 -33.67 11.06
C GLN A 132 17.76 -34.64 10.53
#